data_AF-A0A7V9U3M4-F1
#
_entry.id   AF-A0A7V9U3M4-F1
#
_cell.length_a   1.000
_cell.length_b   1.000
_cell.length_c   1.000
_cell.angle_alpha   90.00
_cell.angle_beta   90.00
_cell.angle_gamma   90.00
#
_symmetry.space_group_name_H-M   'P 1'
#
loop_
_entity.id
_entity.type
_entity.pdbx_description
1 polymer ?
#
loop_
_entity_poly.entity_id
_entity_poly.type
_entity_poly.pdbx_seq_one_letter_code
_entity_poly.pdbx_strand_id
1 'polypeptide(L)' 'MSNNRDAFTADGANKLAKRIMAHWWGLGYDVDVWAEPVRVPLRHRDQLVYQVRSDMVNGMPVRRMAAVKGL' A
#
# COMPACT_ATOMS: atom_id res chain seq x y z
N MET A 1 11.07 -16.54 -12.48
CA MET A 1 11.66 -15.22 -12.22
C MET A 1 10.54 -14.20 -12.23
N SER A 2 10.14 -13.66 -11.07
CA SER A 2 9.06 -12.66 -11.00
C SER A 2 9.62 -11.31 -11.45
N ASN A 3 9.10 -10.78 -12.55
CA ASN A 3 9.58 -9.54 -13.15
C ASN A 3 9.11 -8.37 -12.26
N ASN A 4 10.04 -7.71 -11.56
CA ASN A 4 9.78 -6.61 -10.60
C ASN A 4 9.09 -5.38 -11.23
N ARG A 5 8.77 -5.42 -12.53
CA ARG A 5 8.09 -4.35 -13.28
C ARG A 5 6.59 -4.29 -12.99
N ASP A 6 5.96 -5.38 -12.58
CA ASP A 6 4.53 -5.40 -12.30
C ASP A 6 4.18 -4.45 -11.14
N ALA A 7 5.07 -4.31 -10.15
CA ALA A 7 4.89 -3.43 -8.98
C ALA A 7 4.69 -1.94 -9.33
N PHE A 8 5.13 -1.49 -10.51
CA PHE A 8 4.99 -0.09 -10.95
C PHE A 8 3.73 0.16 -11.79
N THR A 9 2.95 -0.87 -12.09
CA THR A 9 1.66 -0.75 -12.77
C THR A 9 0.52 -0.56 -11.75
N ALA A 10 -0.60 0.02 -12.19
CA ALA A 10 -1.78 0.15 -11.34
C ALA A 10 -2.26 -1.20 -10.80
N ASP A 11 -2.28 -2.23 -11.67
CA ASP A 11 -2.73 -3.57 -11.31
C ASP A 11 -1.77 -4.24 -10.33
N GLY A 12 -0.46 -4.21 -10.59
CA GLY A 12 0.50 -4.82 -9.67
C GLY A 12 0.62 -4.08 -8.34
N ALA A 13 0.52 -2.75 -8.32
CA ALA A 13 0.43 -1.97 -7.08
C ALA A 13 -0.82 -2.34 -6.27
N ASN A 14 -1.98 -2.47 -6.91
CA ASN A 14 -3.21 -2.91 -6.25
C ASN A 14 -3.12 -4.36 -5.73
N LYS A 15 -2.52 -5.27 -6.51
CA LYS A 15 -2.26 -6.65 -6.06
C LYS A 15 -1.32 -6.69 -4.87
N LEU A 16 -0.26 -5.88 -4.87
CA LEU A 16 0.66 -5.76 -3.74
C LEU A 16 -0.06 -5.20 -2.51
N ALA A 17 -0.84 -4.13 -2.65
CA ALA A 17 -1.63 -3.55 -1.57
C ALA A 17 -2.56 -4.59 -0.92
N LYS A 18 -3.31 -5.35 -1.73
CA LYS A 18 -4.18 -6.44 -1.26
C LYS A 18 -3.42 -7.52 -0.49
N ARG A 19 -2.22 -7.90 -0.94
CA ARG A 19 -1.38 -8.89 -0.26
C ARG A 19 -0.89 -8.41 1.10
N ILE A 20 -0.48 -7.14 1.20
CA ILE A 20 -0.03 -6.54 2.47
C ILE A 20 -1.20 -6.46 3.45
N MET A 21 -2.38 -5.99 3.01
CA MET A 21 -3.59 -5.94 3.84
C MET A 21 -3.96 -7.34 4.36
N ALA A 22 -4.02 -8.34 3.47
CA ALA A 22 -4.39 -9.71 3.85
C ALA A 22 -3.40 -10.32 4.87
N HIS A 23 -2.11 -10.04 4.74
CA HIS A 23 -1.10 -10.52 5.68
C HIS A 23 -1.33 -9.96 7.10
N TRP A 24 -1.49 -8.64 7.23
CA TRP A 24 -1.72 -8.00 8.53
C TRP A 24 -3.06 -8.33 9.14
N TRP A 25 -4.10 -8.46 8.31
CA TRP A 25 -5.41 -8.90 8.75
C TRP A 25 -5.36 -10.33 9.33
N GLY A 26 -4.61 -11.23 8.70
CA GLY A 26 -4.35 -12.57 9.23
C GLY A 26 -3.61 -12.59 10.58
N LEU A 27 -2.92 -11.51 10.93
CA LEU A 27 -2.25 -11.30 12.22
C LEU A 27 -3.12 -10.51 13.23
N GLY A 28 -4.36 -10.18 12.87
CA GLY A 28 -5.30 -9.45 13.73
C GLY A 28 -5.07 -7.94 13.79
N TYR A 29 -4.35 -7.38 12.81
CA TYR A 29 -4.18 -5.94 12.64
C TYR A 29 -5.07 -5.42 11.51
N ASP A 30 -5.57 -4.19 11.70
CA ASP A 30 -6.32 -3.46 10.69
C ASP A 30 -5.38 -2.41 10.09
N VAL A 31 -5.06 -2.56 8.80
CA VAL A 31 -4.10 -1.73 8.07
C VAL A 31 -4.71 -1.35 6.74
N ASP A 32 -4.78 -0.06 6.45
CA ASP A 32 -5.17 0.41 5.13
C ASP A 32 -3.94 0.51 4.24
N VAL A 33 -4.01 -0.11 3.05
CA VAL A 33 -2.95 -0.04 2.04
C VAL A 33 -3.56 0.31 0.69
N TRP A 34 -3.04 1.34 0.02
CA TRP A 34 -3.56 1.83 -1.26
C TRP A 34 -2.45 2.11 -2.27
N ALA A 35 -2.83 2.12 -3.55
CA ALA A 35 -1.96 2.53 -4.64
C ALA A 35 -2.15 4.03 -4.93
N GLU A 36 -1.07 4.80 -4.92
CA GLU A 36 -1.05 6.22 -5.26
C GLU A 36 -0.30 6.45 -6.58
N PRO A 37 -0.92 7.11 -7.57
CA PRO A 37 -0.22 7.49 -8.81
C PRO A 37 0.76 8.63 -8.54
N VAL A 38 2.00 8.45 -8.96
CA VAL A 38 3.08 9.44 -8.83
C VAL A 38 3.64 9.75 -10.20
N ARG A 39 3.78 11.04 -10.52
CA ARG A 39 4.51 11.47 -11.73
C ARG A 39 5.99 11.54 -11.42
N VAL A 40 6.78 10.78 -12.16
CA VAL A 40 8.24 10.80 -12.08
C VAL A 40 8.77 11.53 -13.30
N PRO A 41 9.44 12.69 -13.12
CA PRO A 41 10.09 13.37 -14.21
C PRO A 41 11.30 12.56 -14.67
N LEU A 42 11.28 12.10 -15.92
CA LEU A 42 12.45 11.53 -16.60
C LEU A 42 13.01 12.58 -17.56
N ARG A 43 14.29 12.46 -17.92
CA ARG A 43 15.05 13.44 -18.73
C ARG A 43 14.30 13.99 -19.97
N HIS A 44 13.40 13.22 -20.56
CA HIS A 44 12.69 13.58 -21.79
C HIS A 44 11.16 13.39 -21.74
N ARG A 45 10.60 12.93 -20.60
CA ARG A 45 9.15 12.73 -20.43
C ARG A 45 8.79 12.53 -18.96
N ASP A 46 7.59 12.93 -18.59
CA ASP A 46 7.00 12.46 -17.34
C ASP A 46 6.51 11.02 -17.52
N GLN A 47 6.79 10.16 -16.54
CA GLN A 47 6.22 8.82 -16.47
C GLN A 47 5.31 8.71 -15.26
N LEU A 48 4.08 8.23 -15.49
CA LEU A 48 3.18 7.87 -14.40
C LEU A 48 3.60 6.49 -13.87
N VAL A 49 3.90 6.41 -12.57
CA VAL A 49 4.14 5.16 -11.85
C VAL A 49 3.15 5.05 -10.69
N TYR A 50 2.95 3.86 -10.17
CA TYR A 50 2.12 3.64 -8.98
C TYR A 50 3.02 3.25 -7.82
N GLN A 51 2.85 3.94 -6.69
CA GLN A 51 3.49 3.60 -5.43
C GLN A 51 2.46 2.98 -4.49
N VAL A 52 2.90 2.10 -3.59
CA VAL A 52 2.05 1.53 -2.54
C VAL A 52 2.30 2.28 -1.25
N ARG A 53 1.22 2.72 -0.60
CA ARG A 53 1.25 3.45 0.67
C ARG A 53 0.35 2.79 1.69
N SER A 54 0.62 3.08 2.96
CA SER A 54 -0.11 2.53 4.09
C SER A 54 -0.25 3.53 5.22
N ASP A 55 -1.21 3.31 6.10
CA ASP A 55 -1.41 4.04 7.36
C ASP A 55 -0.48 3.61 8.51
N MET A 56 0.38 2.61 8.27
CA MET A 56 1.39 2.16 9.24
C MET A 56 2.36 3.28 9.64
N VAL A 57 2.71 3.30 10.93
CA VAL A 57 3.69 4.26 11.49
C VAL A 57 5.01 3.54 11.68
N ASN A 58 6.07 4.03 11.03
CA ASN A 58 7.41 3.39 11.05
C ASN A 58 7.37 1.90 10.63
N GLY A 59 6.47 1.55 9.71
CA GLY A 59 6.28 0.16 9.25
C GLY A 59 5.51 -0.74 10.23
N MET A 60 5.03 -0.19 11.35
CA MET A 60 4.24 -0.92 12.32
C MET A 60 2.74 -0.60 12.15
N PRO A 61 1.88 -1.63 12.14
CA PRO A 61 0.44 -1.40 12.14
C PRO A 61 0.02 -0.79 13.48
N VAL A 62 -0.79 0.25 13.42
CA VAL A 62 -1.46 0.77 14.61
C VAL A 62 -2.77 -0.01 14.71
N ARG A 63 -3.02 -0.70 15.83
CA ARG A 63 -4.37 -1.21 16.07
C ARG A 63 -5.29 0.00 16.00
N ARG A 64 -6.27 0.02 15.09
CA ARG A 64 -7.45 0.87 15.31
C ARG A 64 -7.92 0.49 16.70
N MET A 65 -7.71 1.37 17.68
CA MET A 65 -8.39 1.24 18.95
C MET A 65 -9.84 1.10 18.53
N ALA A 66 -10.44 -0.07 18.76
CA ALA A 66 -11.87 -0.24 18.59
C ALA A 66 -12.44 0.97 19.31
N ALA A 67 -13.05 1.87 18.55
CA ALA A 67 -13.54 3.13 19.08
C ALA A 67 -14.18 2.75 20.40
N VAL A 68 -13.65 3.27 21.51
CA VAL A 68 -14.20 3.01 22.82
C VAL A 68 -15.61 3.55 22.70
N LYS A 69 -16.54 2.65 22.39
CA LYS A 69 -17.97 2.90 22.37
C LYS A 69 -18.34 2.86 23.84
N GLY A 70 -17.94 3.93 24.52
CA GLY A 70 -18.02 4.10 25.95
C GLY A 70 -18.13 5.59 26.23
N LEU A 71 -19.28 6.18 25.97
CA LEU A 71 -20.35 6.41 26.95
C LEU A 71 -21.47 7.22 26.29
#